data_AF-A0A670HVP4-F1
#
_entry.id   AF-A0A670HVP4-F1
#
_cell.length_a   1.000
_cell.length_b   1.000
_cell.length_c   1.000
_cell.angle_alpha   90.00
_cell.angle_beta   90.00
_cell.angle_gamma   90.00
#
_symmetry.space_group_name_H-M   'P 1'
#
loop_
_entity.id
_entity.type
_entity.pdbx_description
1 polymer ?
#
loop_
_entity_poly.entity_id
_entity_poly.type
_entity_poly.pdbx_seq_one_letter_code
_entity_poly.pdbx_strand_id
1 'polypeptide(L)' 'MKRNCVASEKCNKNETENYAGIKYTTTYYCCEGDFCNSAATLPTSHLSLPMALAMLGVWLVRLL' A
#
# COMPACT_ATOMS: atom_id res chain seq x y z
N MET A 1 5.13 -5.26 -12.26
CA MET A 1 4.08 -4.25 -12.53
C MET A 1 4.51 -2.95 -11.86
N LYS A 2 4.61 -1.85 -12.63
CA LYS A 2 5.03 -0.53 -12.08
C LYS A 2 3.89 0.06 -11.24
N ARG A 3 4.24 0.68 -10.11
CA ARG A 3 3.30 1.32 -9.18
C ARG A 3 3.64 2.79 -9.05
N ASN A 4 2.62 3.63 -8.96
CA ASN A 4 2.78 5.07 -8.78
C ASN A 4 1.46 5.68 -8.27
N CYS A 5 1.52 6.92 -7.80
CA CYS A 5 0.35 7.79 -7.73
C CYS A 5 0.02 8.28 -9.14
N VAL A 6 -1.26 8.33 -9.48
CA VAL A 6 -1.77 8.79 -10.77
C VAL A 6 -2.98 9.67 -10.55
N ALA A 7 -3.25 10.57 -11.50
CA ALA A 7 -4.45 11.39 -11.47
C ALA A 7 -5.70 10.51 -11.68
N SER A 8 -6.76 10.76 -10.91
CA SER A 8 -7.96 9.91 -10.85
C SER A 8 -8.61 9.66 -12.21
N GLU A 9 -8.54 10.65 -13.10
CA GLU A 9 -9.11 10.62 -14.42
C GLU A 9 -8.42 9.62 -15.35
N LYS A 10 -7.22 9.14 -15.00
CA LYS A 10 -6.47 8.12 -15.76
C LYS A 10 -6.78 6.69 -15.32
N CYS A 11 -7.49 6.50 -14.21
CA CYS A 11 -7.79 5.18 -13.68
C CYS A 11 -8.74 4.39 -14.58
N ASN A 12 -8.42 3.10 -14.78
CA ASN A 12 -9.18 2.14 -15.58
C ASN A 12 -9.40 2.56 -17.04
N LYS A 13 -8.51 3.40 -17.59
CA LYS A 13 -8.52 3.82 -18.98
C LYS A 13 -7.29 3.30 -19.71
N ASN A 14 -7.46 3.01 -21.00
CA ASN A 14 -6.35 2.70 -21.88
C ASN A 14 -5.78 4.01 -22.41
N GLU A 15 -4.52 4.29 -22.07
CA GLU A 15 -3.77 5.41 -22.63
C GLU A 15 -2.68 4.88 -23.55
N THR A 16 -2.60 5.43 -24.76
CA THR A 16 -1.54 5.12 -25.70
C THR A 16 -0.55 6.27 -25.74
N GLU A 17 0.69 6.02 -25.32
CA GLU A 17 1.80 6.96 -25.40
C GLU A 17 2.86 6.48 -26.39
N ASN A 18 3.58 7.41 -27.03
CA ASN A 18 4.70 7.09 -27.91
C ASN A 18 6.00 7.45 -27.21
N TYR A 19 6.86 6.46 -26.98
CA TYR A 19 8.17 6.64 -26.40
C TYR A 19 9.24 5.99 -27.28
N ALA A 20 10.25 6.77 -27.66
CA ALA A 20 11.32 6.34 -28.57
C ALA A 20 10.81 5.71 -29.89
N GLY A 21 9.68 6.20 -30.41
CA GLY A 21 9.07 5.70 -31.64
C GLY A 21 8.18 4.46 -31.46
N ILE A 22 8.12 3.88 -30.26
CA ILE A 22 7.27 2.73 -29.95
C ILE A 22 5.99 3.23 -29.27
N LYS A 23 4.84 2.77 -29.77
CA LYS A 23 3.53 3.02 -29.16
C LYS A 23 3.28 2.00 -28.05
N TYR A 24 3.06 2.48 -26.83
CA TYR A 24 2.71 1.68 -25.68
C TYR A 24 1.28 2.00 -25.27
N THR A 25 0.44 0.97 -25.14
CA THR A 25 -0.87 1.12 -24.49
C THR A 25 -0.75 0.63 -23.05
N THR A 26 -1.13 1.49 -22.11
CA THR A 26 -1.08 1.20 -20.68
C THR A 26 -2.45 1.43 -20.04
N THR A 27 -2.71 0.68 -18.96
CA THR A 27 -3.94 0.78 -18.17
C THR A 27 -3.56 0.82 -16.70
N TYR A 28 -4.04 1.83 -15.97
CA TYR A 28 -3.83 1.94 -14.54
C TYR A 28 -4.99 1.33 -13.76
N TYR A 29 -4.68 0.39 -12.87
CA TYR A 29 -5.60 -0.08 -11.84
C TYR A 29 -5.31 0.68 -10.55
N CYS A 30 -6.31 1.39 -10.05
CA CYS A 30 -6.14 2.36 -8.97
C CYS A 30 -6.80 1.92 -7.66
N CYS A 31 -6.33 2.52 -6.58
CA CYS A 31 -6.90 2.50 -5.24
C CYS A 31 -6.76 3.91 -4.64
N GLU A 32 -7.43 4.17 -3.52
CA GLU A 32 -7.39 5.47 -2.85
C GLU A 32 -6.57 5.41 -1.56
N GLY A 33 -5.91 6.54 -1.24
CA GLY A 33 -5.08 6.69 -0.05
C GLY A 33 -3.60 6.41 -0.27
N ASP A 34 -2.76 6.95 0.62
CA ASP A 34 -1.32 6.77 0.56
C ASP A 34 -0.93 5.29 0.70
N PHE A 35 0.00 4.84 -0.13
CA PHE A 35 0.52 3.47 -0.15
C PHE A 35 -0.53 2.36 -0.37
N CYS A 36 -1.75 2.67 -0.82
CA CYS A 36 -2.81 1.68 -1.04
C CYS A 36 -2.44 0.58 -2.05
N ASN A 37 -1.51 0.87 -2.96
CA ASN A 37 -1.02 -0.05 -4.00
C ASN A 37 0.20 -0.87 -3.57
N SER A 38 0.51 -0.91 -2.27
CA SER A 38 1.63 -1.68 -1.72
C SER A 38 1.47 -3.18 -1.98
N ALA A 39 2.58 -3.88 -2.24
CA ALA A 39 2.59 -5.36 -2.35
C ALA A 39 2.40 -6.00 -0.98
N ALA A 40 2.86 -5.29 0.05
CA ALA A 40 2.54 -5.62 1.40
C ALA A 40 1.07 -5.23 1.60
N THR A 41 0.17 -6.21 1.46
CA THR A 41 -0.98 -6.27 2.36
C THR A 41 -0.40 -6.41 3.76
N LEU A 42 0.14 -5.32 4.31
CA LEU A 42 0.22 -5.19 5.75
C LEU A 42 -1.26 -5.22 6.13
N PRO A 43 -1.78 -6.28 6.77
CA PRO A 43 -3.02 -6.11 7.50
C PRO A 43 -2.81 -4.82 8.28
N THR A 44 -3.77 -3.92 8.27
CA THR A 44 -3.76 -2.78 9.17
C THR A 44 -3.47 -3.36 10.55
N SER A 45 -2.21 -3.27 10.98
CA SER A 45 -1.75 -3.86 12.21
C SER A 45 -2.32 -2.93 13.24
N HIS A 46 -3.61 -3.10 13.54
CA HIS A 46 -4.17 -2.67 14.79
C HIS A 46 -3.40 -3.51 15.80
N LEU A 47 -2.21 -3.02 16.18
CA LEU A 47 -1.51 -3.53 17.34
C LEU A 47 -2.49 -3.26 18.45
N SER A 48 -3.27 -4.28 18.81
CA SER A 48 -4.34 -4.10 19.77
C SER A 48 -3.64 -3.62 21.05
N LEU A 49 -4.00 -2.42 21.48
CA LEU A 49 -3.52 -1.84 22.72
C LEU A 49 -3.49 -2.87 23.88
N PRO A 50 -4.49 -3.77 24.03
CA PRO A 50 -4.40 -4.86 25.01
C PRO A 50 -3.24 -5.85 24.78
N MET A 51 -2.90 -6.23 23.54
CA MET A 51 -1.72 -7.07 23.29
C MET A 51 -0.41 -6.35 23.60
N ALA A 52 -0.30 -5.07 23.27
CA ALA A 52 0.88 -4.27 23.60
C ALA A 52 1.07 -4.17 25.13
N LEU A 53 -0.02 -3.92 25.87
CA LEU A 53 -0.01 -3.87 27.33
C LEU A 53 0.30 -5.23 27.98
N ALA A 54 -0.23 -6.33 27.44
CA ALA A 54 0.06 -7.67 27.95
C ALA A 54 1.55 -8.03 27.81
N MET A 55 2.16 -7.69 26.67
CA MET A 55 3.59 -7.93 26.43
C MET A 55 4.46 -7.13 27.41
N LEU A 56 4.11 -5.86 27.67
CA LEU A 56 4.81 -5.02 28.66
C LEU A 56 4.59 -5.51 30.10
N GLY A 57 3.37 -5.95 30.44
CA GLY A 57 3.04 -6.48 31.74
C GLY A 57 3.82 -7.76 32.09
N VAL A 58 3.95 -8.69 31.14
CA VAL A 58 4.75 -9.92 31.33
C VAL A 58 6.23 -9.60 31.58
N TRP A 59 6.77 -8.55 30.95
CA TRP A 59 8.15 -8.12 31.19
C TRP A 59 8.35 -7.51 32.57
N LEU A 60 7.42 -6.67 33.02
CA LEU A 60 7.47 -6.06 34.36
C LEU A 60 7.34 -7.10 35.47
N VAL A 61 6.49 -8.11 35.30
CA VAL A 61 6.33 -9.21 36.27
C VAL A 61 7.57 -10.11 36.34
N ARG A 62 8.36 -10.20 35.26
CA ARG A 62 9.62 -10.97 35.26
C ARG A 62 10.81 -10.23 35.88
N LEU A 63 10.70 -8.91 36.08
CA LEU A 63 11.75 -8.07 36.67
C LEU A 63 11.53 -7.78 38.16
N LEU A 64 10.36 -8.15 38.71
CA LEU A 64 10.01 -8.07 40.13
C LEU A 64 10.25 -9.42 40.82
#